data_AF-A0A967GRE6-F1
#
_entry.id   AF-A0A967GRE6-F1
#
_cell.length_a   1.000
_cell.length_b   1.000
_cell.length_c   1.000
_cell.angle_alpha   90.00
_cell.angle_beta   90.00
_cell.angle_gamma   90.00
#
_symmetry.space_group_name_H-M   'P 1'
#
loop_
_entity.id
_entity.type
_entity.pdbx_description
1 polymer ?
#
loop_
_entity_poly.entity_id
_entity_poly.type
_entity_poly.pdbx_seq_one_letter_code
_entity_poly.pdbx_strand_id
1 'polypeptide(L)'
;MLTRVISKPGTSYLCLDLGHKAIAAENPIEKRVELIGLEGSTPVGQSEEHLVVEVDEPDRFKVGDAFLGLPWHICPTVALHQEAIVIRDGEATGETWPVTARNRRITV
;
A
#
# COMPACT_ATOMS: atom_id res chain seq x y z
N MET A 1 2.68 -2.07 -3.94
CA MET A 1 1.69 -0.97 -3.88
C MET A 1 2.41 0.34 -3.69
N LEU A 2 2.13 1.38 -4.48
CA LEU A 2 2.63 2.72 -4.20
C LEU A 2 1.70 3.39 -3.19
N THR A 3 2.24 4.00 -2.15
CA THR A 3 1.48 4.77 -1.16
C THR A 3 2.25 6.03 -0.78
N ARG A 4 1.55 7.02 -0.22
CA ARG A 4 2.13 8.29 0.23
C ARG A 4 1.69 8.64 1.64
N VAL A 5 2.55 9.36 2.36
CA VAL A 5 2.15 10.05 3.59
C VAL A 5 1.14 11.13 3.23
N ILE A 6 -0.08 11.01 3.75
CA ILE A 6 -1.13 12.00 3.56
C ILE A 6 -1.35 12.89 4.78
N SER A 7 -0.95 12.43 5.96
CA SER A 7 -0.96 13.22 7.19
C SER A 7 -0.04 12.64 8.26
N LYS A 8 0.28 13.46 9.27
CA LYS A 8 1.11 13.11 10.43
C LYS A 8 0.30 13.36 11.72
N PRO A 9 -0.62 12.45 12.10
CA PRO A 9 -1.42 12.65 13.30
C PRO A 9 -0.56 12.46 14.56
N GLY A 10 -0.53 13.44 15.46
CA GLY A 10 0.26 13.35 16.70
C GLY A 10 1.77 13.40 16.47
N THR A 11 2.54 12.86 17.42
CA THR A 11 4.01 13.01 17.49
C THR A 11 4.79 11.77 17.09
N SER A 12 4.12 10.69 16.70
CA SER A 12 4.75 9.38 16.45
C SER A 12 4.13 8.60 15.30
N TYR A 13 3.20 9.20 14.54
CA TYR A 13 2.45 8.47 13.52
C TYR A 13 2.52 9.10 12.14
N LEU A 14 2.52 8.23 11.13
CA LEU A 14 2.27 8.57 9.74
C LEU A 14 0.96 7.91 9.30
N CYS A 15 0.14 8.64 8.58
CA CYS A 15 -1.03 8.12 7.92
C CYS A 15 -0.76 8.05 6.41
N LEU A 16 -0.92 6.86 5.85
CA LEU A 16 -0.67 6.50 4.47
C LEU A 16 -2.01 6.26 3.74
N ASP A 17 -2.07 6.57 2.44
CA ASP A 17 -3.21 6.27 1.55
C ASP A 17 -3.31 4.77 1.14
N LEU A 18 -3.04 3.86 2.09
CA LEU A 18 -2.96 2.40 1.87
C LEU A 18 -4.00 1.61 2.69
N GLY A 19 -5.28 1.92 2.52
CA GLY A 19 -6.37 1.20 3.18
C GLY A 19 -6.62 -0.22 2.63
N HIS A 20 -7.61 -0.90 3.20
CA HIS A 20 -7.94 -2.27 2.81
C HIS A 20 -8.63 -2.40 1.44
N LYS A 21 -8.99 -1.27 0.80
CA LYS A 21 -9.37 -1.24 -0.62
C LYS A 21 -8.17 -1.28 -1.57
N ALA A 22 -6.97 -1.02 -1.07
CA ALA A 22 -5.74 -1.01 -1.86
C ALA A 22 -4.81 -2.21 -1.56
N ILE A 23 -4.87 -2.76 -0.34
CA ILE A 23 -4.06 -3.92 0.06
C ILE A 23 -4.85 -4.86 0.97
N ALA A 24 -4.56 -6.16 0.90
CA ALA A 24 -5.33 -7.14 1.65
C ALA A 24 -5.19 -6.98 3.18
N ALA A 25 -6.27 -7.28 3.91
CA ALA A 25 -6.42 -6.98 5.33
C ALA A 25 -6.90 -8.16 6.19
N GLU A 26 -6.87 -9.38 5.64
CA GLU A 26 -7.34 -10.60 6.30
C GLU A 26 -6.38 -11.09 7.39
N ASN A 27 -5.10 -10.79 7.26
CA ASN A 27 -4.09 -11.16 8.26
C ASN A 27 -4.12 -10.20 9.46
N PRO A 28 -3.50 -10.59 10.59
CA PRO A 28 -3.10 -9.65 11.64
C PRO A 28 -2.37 -8.43 11.06
N ILE A 29 -2.54 -7.26 11.66
CA ILE A 29 -2.16 -5.97 11.06
C ILE A 29 -0.66 -5.88 10.73
N GLU A 30 0.17 -6.51 11.56
CA GLU A 30 1.62 -6.62 11.42
C GLU A 30 2.05 -7.54 10.27
N LYS A 31 1.11 -8.29 9.67
CA LYS A 31 1.32 -9.19 8.53
C LYS A 31 0.43 -8.84 7.34
N ARG A 32 0.17 -7.54 7.11
CA ARG A 32 -0.59 -7.06 5.93
C ARG A 32 0.33 -6.48 4.85
N VAL A 33 1.34 -5.71 5.27
CA VAL A 33 2.26 -5.03 4.36
C VAL A 33 3.63 -4.83 4.99
N GLU A 34 4.67 -4.97 4.17
CA GLU A 34 6.02 -4.50 4.46
C GLU A 34 6.30 -3.22 3.64
N LEU A 35 6.74 -2.14 4.30
CA LEU A 35 6.95 -0.84 3.66
C LEU A 35 8.45 -0.60 3.41
N ILE A 36 8.85 -0.60 2.15
CA ILE A 36 10.23 -0.35 1.73
C ILE A 36 10.56 1.13 1.91
N GLY A 37 11.67 1.44 2.59
CA GLY A 37 12.08 2.77 3.00
C GLY A 37 11.44 3.27 4.30
N LEU A 38 10.59 2.45 4.92
CA LEU A 38 9.96 2.71 6.21
C LEU A 38 10.13 1.51 7.15
N GLU A 39 11.28 0.87 7.06
CA GLU A 39 11.65 -0.29 7.89
C GLU A 39 11.62 0.09 9.37
N GLY A 40 11.07 -0.80 10.21
CA GLY A 40 10.91 -0.56 11.64
C GLY A 40 9.62 0.18 12.03
N SER A 41 8.84 0.69 11.07
CA SER A 41 7.50 1.18 11.36
C SER A 41 6.55 0.06 11.78
N THR A 42 5.64 0.37 12.70
CA THR A 42 4.66 -0.59 13.21
C THR A 42 3.24 -0.21 12.76
N PRO A 43 2.56 -1.03 11.96
CA PRO A 43 1.14 -0.82 11.65
C PRO A 43 0.28 -0.85 12.91
N VAL A 44 -0.46 0.24 13.18
CA VAL A 44 -1.33 0.38 14.37
C VAL A 44 -2.81 0.47 14.06
N GLY A 45 -3.18 0.82 12.82
CA GLY A 45 -4.57 0.84 12.39
C GLY A 45 -4.71 0.82 10.87
N GLN A 46 -5.77 0.18 10.37
CA GLN A 46 -6.08 0.18 8.94
C GLN A 46 -7.60 0.32 8.75
N SER A 47 -7.99 1.29 7.93
CA SER A 47 -9.38 1.57 7.54
C SER A 47 -9.58 1.24 6.06
N GLU A 48 -10.74 1.61 5.49
CA GLU A 48 -11.03 1.42 4.06
C GLU A 48 -9.97 2.05 3.16
N GLU A 49 -9.53 3.26 3.49
CA GLU A 49 -8.68 4.10 2.63
C GLU A 49 -7.30 4.40 3.23
N HIS A 50 -7.09 4.12 4.53
CA HIS A 50 -5.87 4.55 5.22
C HIS A 50 -5.19 3.43 6.02
N LEU A 51 -3.86 3.51 6.08
CA LEU A 51 -3.00 2.76 7.00
C LEU A 51 -2.28 3.75 7.92
N VAL A 52 -2.36 3.54 9.23
CA VAL A 52 -1.62 4.31 10.22
C VAL A 52 -0.48 3.46 10.73
N VAL A 53 0.72 4.02 10.71
CA VAL A 53 1.93 3.39 11.21
C VAL A 53 2.57 4.27 12.29
N GLU A 54 3.07 3.63 13.34
CA GLU A 54 3.92 4.25 14.35
C GLU A 54 5.39 4.23 13.89
N VAL A 55 6.10 5.33 14.14
CA VAL A 55 7.52 5.53 13.79
C VAL A 55 8.22 6.32 14.91
N ASP A 56 9.50 6.04 15.13
CA ASP A 56 10.29 6.71 16.18
C ASP A 56 10.57 8.19 15.85
N GLU A 57 10.83 8.49 14.56
CA GLU A 57 11.27 9.80 14.10
C GLU A 57 10.38 10.34 12.96
N PRO A 58 9.12 10.73 13.24
CA PRO A 58 8.18 11.12 12.19
C PRO A 58 8.62 12.38 11.42
N ASP A 59 9.45 13.23 12.02
CA ASP A 59 9.96 14.46 11.39
C ASP A 59 10.98 14.23 10.29
N ARG A 60 11.51 13.02 10.16
CA ARG A 60 12.27 12.59 8.98
C ARG A 60 11.40 12.51 7.73
N PHE A 61 10.08 12.38 7.90
CA PHE A 61 9.11 12.20 6.83
C PHE A 61 8.21 13.42 6.66
N LYS A 62 7.83 13.67 5.41
CA LYS A 62 6.96 14.76 4.98
C LYS A 62 5.69 14.21 4.35
N VAL A 63 4.62 15.00 4.44
CA VAL A 63 3.42 14.74 3.63
C VAL A 63 3.81 14.78 2.15
N GLY A 64 3.40 13.75 1.41
CA GLY A 64 3.76 13.52 0.01
C GLY A 64 4.90 12.51 -0.20
N ASP A 65 5.69 12.18 0.84
CA ASP A 65 6.71 11.15 0.74
C ASP A 65 6.08 9.81 0.35
N ALA A 66 6.69 9.13 -0.62
CA ALA A 66 6.15 7.94 -1.23
C ALA A 66 6.94 6.69 -0.83
N PHE A 67 6.22 5.59 -0.63
CA PHE A 67 6.77 4.29 -0.25
C PHE A 67 6.19 3.17 -1.10
N LEU A 68 6.92 2.05 -1.17
CA LEU A 68 6.44 0.82 -1.77
C LEU A 68 6.00 -0.15 -0.67
N GLY A 69 4.72 -0.48 -0.64
CA GLY A 69 4.16 -1.54 0.19
C GLY A 69 4.17 -2.88 -0.52
N LEU A 70 4.91 -3.85 0.00
CA LEU A 70 4.88 -5.26 -0.42
C LEU A 70 3.76 -5.99 0.34
N PRO A 71 2.73 -6.53 -0.36
CA PRO A 71 1.66 -7.23 0.31
C PRO A 71 2.16 -8.56 0.89
N TRP A 72 1.71 -8.87 2.10
CA TRP A 72 1.99 -10.17 2.71
C TRP A 72 1.30 -11.31 1.95
N HIS A 73 0.06 -11.06 1.53
CA HIS A 73 -0.71 -12.01 0.72
C HIS A 73 -1.05 -11.39 -0.63
N ILE A 74 -0.39 -11.91 -1.65
CA ILE A 74 -0.47 -11.37 -3.01
C ILE A 74 -1.84 -11.56 -3.66
N CYS A 75 -2.47 -12.73 -3.51
CA CYS A 75 -3.71 -13.09 -4.20
C CYS A 75 -4.89 -12.13 -3.92
N PRO A 76 -5.29 -11.89 -2.65
CA PRO A 76 -6.37 -10.95 -2.36
C PRO A 76 -5.98 -9.52 -2.69
N THR A 77 -4.70 -9.14 -2.57
CA THR A 77 -4.25 -7.80 -2.94
C THR A 77 -4.41 -7.55 -4.44
N VAL A 78 -3.91 -8.45 -5.29
CA VAL A 78 -4.01 -8.32 -6.76
C VAL A 78 -5.47 -8.30 -7.20
N ALA A 79 -6.36 -9.05 -6.53
CA ALA A 79 -7.79 -9.04 -6.83
C ALA A 79 -8.48 -7.68 -6.59
N LEU A 80 -7.89 -6.77 -5.81
CA LEU A 80 -8.42 -5.42 -5.56
C LEU A 80 -8.17 -4.47 -6.75
N HIS A 81 -7.24 -4.77 -7.65
CA HIS A 81 -6.79 -3.88 -8.72
C HIS A 81 -7.25 -4.36 -10.09
N GLN A 82 -7.60 -3.41 -10.97
CA GLN A 82 -7.98 -3.73 -12.35
C GLN A 82 -6.78 -3.95 -13.25
N GLU A 83 -5.65 -3.32 -12.93
CA GLU A 83 -4.43 -3.37 -13.71
C GLU A 83 -3.20 -3.21 -12.82
N ALA A 84 -2.03 -3.55 -13.37
CA ALA A 84 -0.73 -3.29 -12.78
C ALA A 84 0.07 -2.37 -13.71
N ILE A 85 0.72 -1.35 -13.13
CA ILE A 85 1.62 -0.46 -13.87
C ILE A 85 2.99 -1.13 -13.97
N VAL A 86 3.56 -1.19 -15.18
CA VAL A 86 4.87 -1.80 -15.40
C VAL A 86 5.98 -0.77 -15.20
N ILE A 87 6.86 -1.06 -14.25
CA ILE A 87 8.06 -0.28 -13.94
C ILE A 87 9.29 -1.03 -14.49
N ARG A 88 10.16 -0.34 -15.23
CA ARG A 88 11.48 -0.85 -15.69
C ARG A 88 12.53 0.22 -15.42
N ASP A 89 13.68 -0.19 -14.89
CA ASP A 89 14.81 0.71 -14.57
C ASP A 89 14.42 1.94 -13.71
N GLY A 90 13.43 1.76 -12.83
CA GLY A 90 12.93 2.82 -11.94
C GLY A 90 11.89 3.75 -12.56
N GLU A 91 11.51 3.55 -13.82
CA GLU A 91 10.57 4.41 -14.53
C GLU A 91 9.29 3.66 -14.92
N ALA A 92 8.15 4.37 -14.83
CA ALA A 92 6.90 3.89 -15.39
C ALA A 92 6.99 3.86 -16.92
N THR A 93 6.84 2.68 -17.49
CA THR A 93 7.00 2.46 -18.93
C THR A 93 5.84 3.00 -19.77
N GLY A 94 4.73 3.39 -19.12
CA GLY A 94 3.44 3.69 -19.76
C GLY A 94 2.63 2.43 -20.11
N GLU A 95 3.20 1.24 -19.97
CA GLU A 95 2.50 -0.04 -20.14
C GLU A 95 1.70 -0.39 -18.88
N THR A 96 0.46 -0.83 -19.05
CA THR A 96 -0.36 -1.42 -17.99
C THR A 96 -0.78 -2.84 -18.35
N TRP A 97 -0.79 -3.73 -17.35
CA TRP A 97 -1.22 -5.12 -17.49
C TRP A 97 -2.58 -5.31 -16.84
N PRO A 98 -3.63 -5.71 -17.58
CA PRO A 98 -4.93 -5.94 -16.99
C PRO A 98 -4.91 -7.19 -16.09
N VAL A 99 -5.47 -7.07 -14.89
CA VAL A 99 -5.74 -8.21 -13.99
C VAL A 99 -7.03 -8.89 -14.45
N THR A 100 -6.97 -9.59 -15.58
CA THR A 100 -8.16 -10.13 -16.27
C THR A 100 -9.00 -11.05 -15.38
N ALA A 101 -8.36 -11.86 -14.53
CA ALA A 101 -9.03 -12.77 -13.60
C ALA A 101 -9.76 -12.09 -12.44
N ARG A 102 -9.56 -10.78 -12.21
CA ARG A 102 -10.37 -10.01 -11.25
C ARG A 102 -11.84 -10.03 -11.66
N ASN A 103 -12.09 -9.93 -12.97
CA ASN A 103 -13.43 -10.02 -13.53
C ASN A 103 -13.86 -11.49 -13.47
N ARG A 104 -14.62 -11.85 -12.42
CA ARG A 104 -15.08 -13.22 -12.15
C ARG A 104 -16.00 -13.82 -13.24
N ARG A 105 -16.33 -13.01 -14.24
CA ARG A 105 -17.02 -13.40 -15.48
C ARG A 105 -16.55 -12.47 -16.60
N ILE A 106 -16.07 -13.03 -17.71
CA ILE A 106 -15.51 -12.29 -18.85
C ILE A 106 -16.50 -12.22 -20.02
N THR A 107 -17.41 -13.18 -20.14
CA THR A 107 -18.50 -13.24 -21.13
C THR A 107 -19.80 -13.72 -20.49
N VAL A 108 -20.95 -13.24 -20.98
CA VAL A 108 -22.30 -13.70 -20.57
C VAL A 108 -22.61 -15.03 -21.22
#